data_AF-A0A6P1ALY4-F1
#
_entry.id   AF-A0A6P1ALY4-F1
#
_cell.length_a   1.000
_cell.length_b   1.000
_cell.length_c   1.000
_cell.angle_alpha   90.00
_cell.angle_beta   90.00
_cell.angle_gamma   90.00
#
_symmetry.space_group_name_H-M   'P 1'
#
loop_
_entity.id
_entity.type
_entity.pdbx_description
1 polymer ?
#
loop_
_entity_poly.entity_id
_entity_poly.type
_entity_poly.pdbx_seq_one_letter_code
_entity_poly.pdbx_strand_id
1 'polypeptide(L)'
;MRQISAFIDRNGNKQWGTPDICSSRKISEGTYLIEFQQPFSQNPVATATIYGSPWQTFNISVAIIEVSPYHCIYLTSTPDRPVDCGTMVMIMGEE
;
A
#
# COMPACT_ATOMS: atom_id res chain seq x y z
N MET A 1 -1.93 15.49 13.08
CA MET A 1 -2.01 14.05 12.72
C MET A 1 -2.59 13.97 11.33
N ARG A 2 -1.81 13.50 10.37
CA ARG A 2 -2.16 13.40 8.96
C ARG A 2 -2.45 11.95 8.61
N GLN A 3 -3.41 11.74 7.72
CA GLN A 3 -3.79 10.43 7.21
C GLN A 3 -3.75 10.42 5.67
N ILE A 4 -3.16 9.37 5.12
CA ILE A 4 -3.21 9.03 3.69
C ILE A 4 -4.00 7.73 3.57
N SER A 5 -5.08 7.76 2.78
CA SER A 5 -5.83 6.57 2.39
C SER A 5 -5.80 6.43 0.87
N ALA A 6 -5.46 5.24 0.37
CA ALA A 6 -5.38 5.00 -1.06
C ALA A 6 -5.80 3.56 -1.42
N PHE A 7 -6.56 3.43 -2.50
CA PHE A 7 -6.78 2.16 -3.17
C PHE A 7 -5.80 2.03 -4.34
N ILE A 8 -4.96 1.01 -4.27
CA ILE A 8 -3.93 0.69 -5.27
C ILE A 8 -4.39 -0.55 -6.03
N ASP A 9 -4.47 -0.46 -7.35
CA ASP A 9 -4.81 -1.62 -8.19
C ASP A 9 -3.65 -2.61 -8.30
N ARG A 10 -3.92 -3.77 -8.92
CA ARG A 10 -2.92 -4.83 -9.12
C ARG A 10 -1.69 -4.40 -9.94
N ASN A 11 -1.80 -3.34 -10.74
CA ASN A 11 -0.72 -2.79 -11.55
C ASN A 11 0.07 -1.71 -10.79
N GLY A 12 -0.33 -1.38 -9.56
CA GLY A 12 0.31 -0.38 -8.72
C GLY A 12 -0.20 1.04 -8.93
N ASN A 13 -1.29 1.24 -9.66
CA ASN A 13 -1.86 2.57 -9.86
C ASN A 13 -2.83 2.92 -8.74
N LYS A 14 -2.74 4.15 -8.23
CA LYS A 14 -3.73 4.72 -7.33
C LYS A 14 -5.02 5.02 -8.10
N GLN A 15 -6.10 4.31 -7.77
CA GLN A 15 -7.40 4.47 -8.42
C GLN A 15 -8.33 5.39 -7.63
N TRP A 16 -8.17 5.43 -6.32
CA TRP A 16 -8.95 6.26 -5.41
C TRP A 16 -8.11 6.59 -4.17
N GLY A 17 -8.41 7.68 -3.49
CA GLY A 17 -7.76 8.06 -2.25
C GLY A 17 -7.77 9.56 -2.02
N THR A 18 -7.04 10.00 -1.00
CA THR A 18 -6.87 11.44 -0.78
C THR A 18 -6.09 12.03 -1.97
N PRO A 19 -6.65 13.02 -2.71
CA PRO A 19 -5.99 13.61 -3.87
C PRO A 19 -4.65 14.25 -3.46
N ASP A 20 -3.64 14.12 -4.32
CA ASP A 20 -2.40 14.91 -4.25
C ASP A 20 -1.58 14.84 -2.93
N ILE A 21 -1.57 13.67 -2.27
CA ILE A 21 -0.68 13.44 -1.10
C ILE A 21 0.29 12.26 -1.29
N CYS A 22 0.02 11.38 -2.25
CA CYS A 22 0.90 10.25 -2.55
C CYS A 22 0.83 9.83 -4.03
N SER A 23 1.95 9.31 -4.53
CA SER A 23 2.05 8.51 -5.75
C SER A 23 2.22 7.04 -5.39
N SER A 24 1.86 6.15 -6.31
CA SER A 24 2.09 4.72 -6.16
C SER A 24 2.62 4.12 -7.44
N ARG A 25 3.43 3.07 -7.30
CA ARG A 25 3.84 2.23 -8.43
C ARG A 25 4.14 0.82 -7.98
N LYS A 26 4.01 -0.12 -8.91
CA LYS A 26 4.52 -1.48 -8.73
C LYS A 26 6.03 -1.50 -8.96
N ILE A 27 6.78 -2.16 -8.08
CA ILE A 27 8.24 -2.36 -8.22
C ILE A 27 8.51 -3.68 -8.96
N SER A 28 7.87 -4.76 -8.48
CA SER A 28 7.98 -6.12 -8.99
C SER A 28 6.69 -6.87 -8.70
N GLU A 29 6.57 -8.14 -9.12
CA GLU A 29 5.38 -8.96 -8.84
C GLU A 29 5.04 -8.93 -7.34
N GLY A 30 3.78 -8.61 -7.03
CA GLY A 30 3.27 -8.46 -5.68
C GLY A 30 3.89 -7.34 -4.85
N THR A 31 4.85 -6.55 -5.35
CA THR A 31 5.58 -5.55 -4.54
C THR A 31 5.26 -4.14 -4.99
N TYR A 32 4.85 -3.30 -4.06
CA TYR A 32 4.33 -1.96 -4.33
C TYR A 32 4.99 -0.91 -3.46
N LEU A 33 5.17 0.28 -4.03
CA LEU A 33 5.69 1.46 -3.37
C LEU A 33 4.62 2.55 -3.38
N ILE A 34 4.45 3.19 -2.23
CA ILE A 34 3.71 4.44 -2.07
C ILE A 34 4.69 5.51 -1.62
N GLU A 35 4.86 6.55 -2.42
CA GLU A 35 5.70 7.70 -2.09
C GLU A 35 4.82 8.84 -1.61
N PHE A 36 5.25 9.52 -0.55
CA PHE A 36 4.50 10.63 0.03
C PHE A 36 5.00 11.94 -0.58
N GLN A 37 4.10 12.72 -1.18
CA GLN A 37 4.47 14.00 -1.78
C GLN A 37 4.91 15.01 -0.73
N GLN A 38 4.35 14.91 0.47
CA GLN A 38 4.81 15.58 1.67
C GLN A 38 5.28 14.53 2.68
N PRO A 39 6.53 14.54 3.13
CA PRO A 39 7.01 13.62 4.17
C PRO A 39 6.22 13.77 5.47
N PHE A 40 6.22 12.74 6.30
CA PHE A 40 5.85 12.84 7.72
C PHE A 40 7.06 13.34 8.53
N SER A 41 6.85 13.88 9.72
CA SER A 41 7.96 14.28 10.60
C SER A 41 8.70 13.10 11.25
N GLN A 42 8.01 11.96 11.40
CA GLN A 42 8.53 10.72 11.94
C GLN A 42 8.00 9.52 11.13
N ASN A 43 8.45 8.30 11.48
CA ASN A 43 7.92 7.09 10.86
C ASN A 43 6.41 6.97 11.15
N PRO A 44 5.55 6.99 10.12
CA PRO A 44 4.12 6.79 10.32
C PRO A 44 3.80 5.31 10.59
N VAL A 45 2.54 5.05 10.95
CA VAL A 45 1.98 3.69 11.02
C VAL A 45 1.23 3.40 9.74
N ALA A 46 1.42 2.20 9.18
CA ALA A 46 0.74 1.76 7.96
C ALA A 46 -0.08 0.50 8.21
N THR A 47 -1.23 0.42 7.55
CA THR A 47 -2.07 -0.77 7.47
C THR A 47 -2.44 -1.01 6.01
N ALA A 48 -2.60 -2.28 5.64
CA ALA A 48 -3.00 -2.67 4.30
C ALA A 48 -4.00 -3.82 4.38
N THR A 49 -5.00 -3.76 3.50
CA THR A 49 -6.03 -4.79 3.39
C THR A 49 -6.22 -5.15 1.92
N ILE A 50 -6.31 -6.45 1.65
CA ILE A 50 -6.56 -6.94 0.29
C ILE A 50 -7.96 -6.54 -0.17
N TYR A 51 -8.06 -6.07 -1.41
CA TYR A 51 -9.31 -5.75 -2.07
C TYR A 51 -9.64 -6.77 -3.15
N GLY A 52 -10.84 -7.34 -3.07
CA GLY A 52 -11.35 -8.29 -4.07
C GLY A 52 -12.46 -9.17 -3.51
N SER A 53 -13.05 -10.01 -4.37
CA SER A 53 -14.02 -11.00 -3.92
C SER A 53 -13.35 -12.03 -3.00
N PRO A 54 -13.93 -12.38 -1.83
CA PRO A 54 -13.28 -13.25 -0.86
C PRO A 54 -12.79 -14.58 -1.42
N TRP A 55 -13.54 -15.20 -2.34
CA TRP A 55 -13.16 -16.48 -2.96
C TRP A 55 -11.93 -16.39 -3.89
N GLN A 56 -11.60 -15.20 -4.40
CA GLN A 56 -10.40 -14.96 -5.23
C GLN A 56 -9.17 -14.63 -4.39
N THR A 57 -9.38 -14.08 -3.19
CA THR A 57 -8.32 -13.49 -2.36
C THR A 57 -8.08 -14.25 -1.07
N PHE A 58 -8.84 -15.31 -0.80
CA PHE A 58 -8.79 -16.08 0.46
C PHE A 58 -7.39 -16.57 0.85
N ASN A 59 -6.58 -16.97 -0.14
CA ASN A 59 -5.22 -17.46 0.06
C ASN A 59 -4.16 -16.38 -0.17
N ILE A 60 -4.54 -15.12 -0.32
CA ILE A 60 -3.61 -14.01 -0.51
C ILE A 60 -3.39 -13.31 0.84
N SER A 61 -2.16 -12.92 1.11
CA SER A 61 -1.76 -12.11 2.27
C SER A 61 -1.13 -10.80 1.81
N VAL A 62 -1.15 -9.80 2.69
CA VAL A 62 -0.44 -8.53 2.51
C VAL A 62 0.44 -8.27 3.72
N ALA A 63 1.67 -7.84 3.48
CA ALA A 63 2.64 -7.48 4.50
C ALA A 63 3.24 -6.11 4.19
N ILE A 64 3.31 -5.25 5.21
CA ILE A 64 4.09 -4.02 5.14
C ILE A 64 5.56 -4.40 5.37
N ILE A 65 6.43 -4.06 4.43
CA ILE A 65 7.85 -4.43 4.45
C ILE A 65 8.71 -3.29 4.99
N GLU A 66 8.38 -2.06 4.61
CA GLU A 66 9.11 -0.86 5.04
C GLU A 66 8.13 0.30 5.21
N VAL A 67 8.32 1.08 6.27
CA VAL A 67 7.66 2.36 6.46
C VAL A 67 8.70 3.36 6.92
N SER A 68 8.81 4.46 6.18
CA SER A 68 9.65 5.60 6.50
C SER A 68 8.83 6.89 6.43
N PRO A 69 9.39 8.06 6.79
CA PRO A 69 8.66 9.31 6.67
C PRO A 69 8.40 9.72 5.22
N TYR A 70 9.04 9.08 4.25
CA TYR A 70 8.97 9.42 2.82
C TYR A 70 8.14 8.44 2.01
N HIS A 71 8.02 7.19 2.46
CA HIS A 71 7.39 6.14 1.67
C HIS A 71 6.91 4.94 2.51
N CYS A 72 6.11 4.08 1.88
CA CYS A 72 5.71 2.78 2.38
C CYS A 72 5.89 1.73 1.28
N ILE A 73 6.49 0.59 1.62
CA ILE A 73 6.59 -0.59 0.75
C ILE A 73 5.75 -1.70 1.36
N TYR A 74 4.92 -2.33 0.52
CA TYR A 74 4.17 -3.51 0.91
C TYR A 74 4.24 -4.59 -0.18
N LEU A 75 4.00 -5.82 0.25
CA LEU A 75 4.02 -7.00 -0.60
C LEU A 75 2.73 -7.80 -0.44
N THR A 76 2.19 -8.29 -1.55
CA THR A 76 1.10 -9.26 -1.62
C THR A 76 1.61 -10.59 -2.14
N SER A 77 1.16 -11.68 -1.53
CA SER A 77 1.62 -13.04 -1.87
C SER A 77 0.55 -14.08 -1.62
N THR A 78 0.66 -15.21 -2.32
CA THR A 78 0.14 -16.49 -1.83
C THR A 78 1.14 -17.08 -0.82
N PRO A 79 0.89 -18.26 -0.22
CA PRO A 79 1.88 -18.91 0.63
C PRO A 79 3.21 -19.24 -0.09
N ASP A 80 3.16 -19.45 -1.40
CA ASP A 80 4.32 -19.96 -2.15
C ASP A 80 5.09 -18.89 -2.93
N ARG A 81 4.44 -17.78 -3.29
CA ARG A 81 5.05 -16.76 -4.17
C ARG A 81 4.36 -15.38 -4.06
N PRO A 82 5.05 -14.29 -4.44
CA PRO A 82 4.41 -13.00 -4.68
C PRO A 82 3.29 -13.14 -5.72
N VAL A 83 2.23 -12.35 -5.56
CA VAL A 83 1.14 -12.28 -6.54
C VAL A 83 0.60 -10.86 -6.57
N ASP A 84 0.24 -10.37 -7.74
CA ASP A 84 -0.36 -9.05 -7.85
C ASP A 84 -1.79 -9.03 -7.31
N CYS A 85 -2.06 -8.09 -6.40
CA CYS A 85 -3.38 -7.93 -5.81
C CYS A 85 -3.72 -6.46 -5.55
N GLY A 86 -4.99 -6.11 -5.77
CA GLY A 86 -5.48 -4.78 -5.38
C GLY A 86 -5.49 -4.65 -3.86
N THR A 87 -5.08 -3.50 -3.34
CA THR A 87 -4.89 -3.28 -1.90
C THR A 87 -5.43 -1.91 -1.50
N MET A 88 -6.14 -1.85 -0.38
CA MET A 88 -6.46 -0.62 0.32
C MET A 88 -5.38 -0.36 1.37
N VAL A 89 -4.73 0.80 1.32
CA VAL A 89 -3.67 1.18 2.26
C VAL A 89 -4.09 2.42 3.03
N MET A 90 -3.80 2.42 4.33
CA MET A 90 -3.95 3.58 5.21
C MET A 90 -2.66 3.82 5.97
N ILE A 91 -2.15 5.06 5.90
CA ILE A 91 -0.95 5.51 6.59
C ILE A 91 -1.30 6.72 7.47
N MET A 92 -0.86 6.71 8.71
CA MET A 92 -1.16 7.76 9.70
C MET A 92 0.08 8.17 10.47
N GLY A 93 0.28 9.47 10.71
CA GLY A 93 1.44 9.97 11.45
C GLY A 93 1.37 11.46 11.78
N GLU A 94 2.42 11.97 12.41
CA GLU A 94 2.61 13.40 12.66
C GLU A 94 3.10 14.11 11.39
N GLU A 95 2.68 15.38 11.25
CA GLU A 95 3.13 16.24 10.15
C GLU A 95 4.55 16.74 10.40
#